data_AF-A0A9D9C169-F1
#
_entry.id   AF-A0A9D9C169-F1
#
_cell.length_a   1.000
_cell.length_b   1.000
_cell.length_c   1.000
_cell.angle_alpha   90.00
_cell.angle_beta   90.00
_cell.angle_gamma   90.00
#
_symmetry.space_group_name_H-M   'P 1'
#
loop_
_entity.id
_entity.type
_entity.pdbx_description
1 polymer ?
#
loop_
_entity_poly.entity_id
_entity_poly.type
_entity_poly.pdbx_seq_one_letter_code
_entity_poly.pdbx_strand_id
1 'polypeptide(L)'
;MPNWAVVGIAVVLGALFLWGIDKIVPHIHVSESKEEGVASKKLSKTSKMFLAVTIHNVPEGLSVGIAFGVALSQANNHTLLIGALLLAIGIGIQNIPEGAVVSLPVRAESGSNKKAFLFGMLSGIVEPIAGVAGLFLAMQIQGIMPWALAFAAGCMIYVVVEEMIPEMTSEGHDHYGVWAFIIGFVIMMVLDCIEF
;
A
#
# COMPACT_ATOMS: atom_id res chain seq x y z
N MET A 1 7.34 9.42 -22.82
CA MET A 1 6.09 8.68 -23.10
C MET A 1 4.93 9.51 -22.56
N PRO A 2 3.72 9.43 -23.13
CA PRO A 2 2.57 10.12 -22.56
C PRO A 2 2.22 9.55 -21.17
N ASN A 3 1.74 10.39 -20.25
CA ASN A 3 1.51 10.02 -18.85
C ASN A 3 0.58 8.82 -18.68
N TRP A 4 -0.48 8.72 -19.50
CA TRP A 4 -1.41 7.59 -19.45
C TRP A 4 -0.73 6.24 -19.75
N ALA A 5 0.30 6.23 -20.61
CA ALA A 5 1.01 5.00 -20.95
C ALA A 5 1.92 4.56 -19.80
N VAL A 6 2.59 5.50 -19.13
CA VAL A 6 3.39 5.24 -17.93
C VAL A 6 2.51 4.61 -16.85
N VAL A 7 1.37 5.26 -16.55
CA VAL A 7 0.42 4.78 -15.54
C VAL A 7 -0.12 3.40 -15.91
N GLY A 8 -0.64 3.23 -17.13
CA GLY A 8 -1.23 1.97 -17.57
C GLY A 8 -0.26 0.80 -17.53
N ILE A 9 0.98 0.99 -18.00
CA ILE A 9 2.00 -0.06 -17.98
C ILE A 9 2.38 -0.42 -16.54
N ALA A 10 2.67 0.58 -15.71
CA ALA A 10 3.11 0.36 -14.34
C ALA A 10 2.02 -0.30 -13.48
N VAL A 11 0.75 0.10 -13.61
CA VAL A 11 -0.38 -0.54 -12.93
C VAL A 11 -0.49 -2.02 -13.30
N VAL A 12 -0.41 -2.35 -14.59
CA VAL A 12 -0.44 -3.75 -15.03
C VAL A 12 0.75 -4.52 -14.48
N LEU A 13 1.95 -3.94 -14.48
CA LEU A 13 3.14 -4.57 -13.91
C LEU A 13 3.00 -4.83 -12.40
N GLY A 14 2.40 -3.90 -11.64
CA GLY A 14 2.13 -4.07 -10.21
C GLY A 14 1.14 -5.21 -9.93
N ALA A 15 0.04 -5.25 -10.67
CA ALA A 15 -0.94 -6.33 -10.56
C ALA A 15 -0.33 -7.69 -10.94
N LEU A 16 0.44 -7.74 -12.04
CA LEU A 16 1.15 -8.94 -12.49
C LEU A 16 2.21 -9.38 -11.48
N PHE A 17 2.87 -8.44 -10.79
CA PHE A 17 3.87 -8.74 -9.77
C PHE A 17 3.25 -9.49 -8.58
N LEU A 18 2.15 -8.99 -8.01
CA LEU A 18 1.48 -9.70 -6.91
C LEU A 18 0.86 -11.02 -7.36
N TRP A 19 0.25 -11.05 -8.55
CA TRP A 19 -0.22 -12.29 -9.14
C TRP A 19 0.91 -13.32 -9.33
N GLY A 20 2.07 -12.87 -9.80
CA GLY A 20 3.27 -13.69 -9.94
C GLY A 20 3.79 -14.20 -8.61
N ILE A 21 3.80 -13.36 -7.57
CA ILE A 21 4.13 -13.77 -6.20
C ILE A 21 3.18 -14.85 -5.69
N ASP A 22 1.86 -14.72 -5.92
CA ASP A 22 0.87 -15.75 -5.57
C ASP A 22 1.13 -17.08 -6.30
N LYS A 23 1.79 -17.06 -7.47
CA LYS A 23 2.18 -18.25 -8.23
C LYS A 23 3.54 -18.85 -7.82
N ILE A 24 4.47 -18.04 -7.32
CA ILE A 24 5.83 -18.50 -6.97
C ILE A 24 5.93 -18.95 -5.51
N VAL A 25 5.30 -18.23 -4.58
CA VAL A 25 5.33 -18.55 -3.14
C VAL A 25 4.67 -19.89 -2.74
N PRO A 26 3.74 -20.50 -3.51
CA PRO A 26 3.29 -21.88 -3.27
C PRO A 26 4.42 -22.92 -3.25
N HIS A 27 5.61 -22.57 -3.76
CA HIS A 27 6.73 -23.49 -3.90
C HIS A 27 7.86 -23.32 -2.86
N ILE A 28 7.75 -22.39 -1.88
CA ILE A 28 8.84 -22.09 -0.94
C ILE A 28 8.66 -22.71 0.47
N HIS A 29 7.58 -23.45 0.74
CA HIS A 29 7.48 -24.25 1.97
C HIS A 29 7.92 -25.70 1.74
N VAL A 30 9.21 -25.94 1.99
CA VAL A 30 9.80 -27.27 2.11
C VAL A 30 9.49 -27.85 3.49
N SER A 31 8.85 -29.02 3.45
CA SER A 31 8.84 -30.08 4.47
C SER A 31 7.99 -29.87 5.73
N GLU A 32 6.71 -30.27 5.65
CA GLU A 32 6.19 -31.19 6.66
C GLU A 32 5.24 -32.20 6.01
N SER A 33 5.34 -33.41 6.54
CA SER A 33 4.91 -34.69 5.99
C SER A 33 3.40 -34.87 5.86
N LYS A 34 3.01 -35.54 4.76
CA LYS A 34 1.77 -36.30 4.54
C LYS A 34 0.46 -35.55 4.75
N GLU A 35 -0.16 -35.16 3.63
CA GLU A 35 -1.60 -35.30 3.43
C GLU A 35 -1.89 -35.44 1.93
N GLU A 36 -2.68 -36.45 1.58
CA GLU A 36 -3.12 -36.74 0.21
C GLU A 36 -4.14 -35.71 -0.24
N GLY A 37 -3.81 -34.96 -1.30
CA GLY A 37 -4.66 -33.97 -1.93
C GLY A 37 -3.80 -32.81 -2.46
N VAL A 38 -4.05 -32.34 -3.68
CA VAL A 38 -3.22 -31.30 -4.33
C VAL A 38 -3.42 -29.96 -3.59
N ALA A 39 -2.72 -29.77 -2.48
CA ALA A 39 -2.67 -28.52 -1.74
C ALA A 39 -1.72 -27.56 -2.47
N SER A 40 -2.23 -26.88 -3.51
CA SER A 40 -1.62 -25.66 -4.02
C SER A 40 -1.79 -24.56 -2.95
N LYS A 41 -0.92 -24.51 -1.95
CA LYS A 41 -0.97 -23.50 -0.88
C LYS A 41 -0.59 -22.14 -1.45
N LYS A 42 -1.60 -21.35 -1.84
CA LYS A 42 -1.48 -19.92 -2.16
C LYS A 42 -0.96 -19.14 -0.94
N LEU A 43 -0.47 -17.93 -1.18
CA LEU A 43 -0.17 -16.98 -0.09
C LEU A 43 -1.41 -16.78 0.78
N SER A 44 -1.23 -16.74 2.11
CA SER A 44 -2.35 -16.39 2.98
C SER A 44 -2.80 -14.96 2.69
N LYS A 45 -4.10 -14.72 2.85
CA LYS A 45 -4.71 -13.40 2.71
C LYS A 45 -3.96 -12.34 3.52
N THR A 46 -3.66 -12.63 4.79
CA THR A 46 -2.88 -11.76 5.67
C THR A 46 -1.50 -11.43 5.11
N SER A 47 -0.81 -12.40 4.52
CA SER A 47 0.50 -12.16 3.91
C SER A 47 0.41 -11.32 2.62
N LYS A 48 -0.61 -11.54 1.78
CA LYS A 48 -0.86 -10.69 0.60
C LYS A 48 -1.15 -9.26 1.00
N MET A 49 -2.01 -9.07 2.01
CA MET A 49 -2.37 -7.76 2.53
C MET A 49 -1.14 -7.04 3.10
N PHE A 50 -0.37 -7.71 3.96
CA PHE A 50 0.86 -7.18 4.51
C PHE A 50 1.84 -6.75 3.41
N LEU A 51 2.05 -7.61 2.40
CA LEU A 51 2.96 -7.32 1.30
C LEU A 51 2.49 -6.14 0.44
N ALA A 52 1.21 -6.11 0.06
CA ALA A 52 0.67 -5.06 -0.79
C ALA A 52 0.72 -3.70 -0.11
N VAL A 53 0.29 -3.60 1.15
CA VAL A 53 0.41 -2.38 1.95
C VAL A 53 1.88 -1.98 2.09
N THR A 54 2.77 -2.90 2.49
CA THR A 54 4.22 -2.59 2.58
C THR A 54 4.80 -2.03 1.26
N ILE A 55 4.37 -2.54 0.11
CA ILE A 55 4.80 -2.02 -1.21
C ILE A 55 4.20 -0.64 -1.49
N HIS A 56 2.95 -0.39 -1.08
CA HIS A 56 2.27 0.90 -1.24
C HIS A 56 2.91 2.01 -0.41
N ASN A 57 3.32 1.68 0.81
CA ASN A 57 3.92 2.60 1.75
C ASN A 57 5.33 3.08 1.31
N VAL A 58 5.99 2.37 0.38
CA VAL A 58 7.30 2.79 -0.16
C VAL A 58 7.19 4.06 -1.01
N PRO A 59 6.34 4.13 -2.06
CA PRO A 59 6.11 5.38 -2.79
C PRO A 59 5.59 6.53 -1.95
N GLU A 60 4.77 6.27 -0.92
CA GLU A 60 4.27 7.31 -0.01
C GLU A 60 5.41 7.94 0.79
N GLY A 61 6.23 7.10 1.44
CA GLY A 61 7.41 7.56 2.14
C GLY A 61 8.33 8.36 1.22
N LEU A 62 8.63 7.82 0.03
CA LEU A 62 9.43 8.54 -0.97
C LEU A 62 8.80 9.89 -1.34
N SER A 63 7.47 9.97 -1.53
CA SER A 63 6.78 11.20 -1.91
C SER A 63 6.93 12.29 -0.84
N VAL A 64 6.75 11.93 0.43
CA VAL A 64 7.02 12.84 1.56
C VAL A 64 8.48 13.30 1.53
N GLY A 65 9.43 12.37 1.39
CA GLY A 65 10.86 12.66 1.32
C GLY A 65 11.22 13.63 0.20
N ILE A 66 10.75 13.36 -1.02
CA ILE A 66 10.99 14.22 -2.20
C ILE A 66 10.38 15.60 -1.99
N ALA A 67 9.15 15.69 -1.47
CA ALA A 67 8.51 16.98 -1.24
C ALA A 67 9.34 17.86 -0.29
N PHE A 68 9.84 17.28 0.82
CA PHE A 68 10.76 17.98 1.71
C PHE A 68 12.12 18.29 1.06
N GLY A 69 12.69 17.36 0.29
CA GLY A 69 13.95 17.58 -0.42
C GLY A 69 13.86 18.74 -1.44
N VAL A 70 12.75 18.82 -2.18
CA VAL A 70 12.46 19.93 -3.09
C VAL A 70 12.26 21.24 -2.33
N ALA A 71 11.50 21.23 -1.24
CA ALA A 71 11.31 22.41 -0.40
C ALA A 71 12.65 22.93 0.16
N LEU A 72 13.55 22.04 0.59
CA LEU A 72 14.89 22.40 1.06
C LEU A 72 15.77 22.97 -0.05
N SER A 73 15.68 22.43 -1.28
CA SER A 73 16.41 22.96 -2.44
C SER A 73 16.01 24.39 -2.81
N GLN A 74 14.79 24.80 -2.42
CA GLN A 74 14.20 26.11 -2.68
C GLN A 74 13.84 26.79 -1.35
N ALA A 75 14.80 26.89 -0.43
CA ALA A 75 14.59 27.29 0.97
C ALA A 75 13.80 28.61 1.21
N ASN A 76 13.72 29.52 0.23
CA ASN A 76 12.94 30.75 0.34
C ASN A 76 11.45 30.59 -0.02
N ASN A 77 11.07 29.44 -0.57
CA ASN A 77 9.71 29.16 -1.03
C ASN A 77 8.91 28.44 0.06
N HIS A 78 8.30 29.25 0.94
CA HIS A 78 7.48 28.77 2.05
C HIS A 78 6.27 27.94 1.59
N THR A 79 5.78 28.16 0.37
CA THR A 79 4.68 27.38 -0.21
C THR A 79 5.05 25.92 -0.40
N LEU A 80 6.29 25.62 -0.83
CA LEU A 80 6.75 24.24 -1.00
C LEU A 80 6.89 23.51 0.34
N LEU A 81 7.34 24.21 1.39
CA LEU A 81 7.42 23.64 2.73
C LEU A 81 6.03 23.33 3.30
N ILE A 82 5.07 24.24 3.11
CA ILE A 82 3.67 24.03 3.52
C ILE A 82 3.08 22.86 2.74
N GLY A 83 3.30 22.77 1.43
CA GLY A 83 2.84 21.65 0.62
C GLY A 83 3.41 20.30 1.08
N ALA A 84 4.71 20.24 1.39
CA ALA A 84 5.35 19.04 1.92
C ALA A 84 4.77 18.63 3.29
N LEU A 85 4.46 19.60 4.15
CA LEU A 85 3.81 19.35 5.45
C LEU A 85 2.39 18.82 5.29
N LEU A 86 1.59 19.42 4.39
CA LEU A 86 0.23 18.98 4.12
C LEU A 86 0.21 17.57 3.55
N LEU A 87 1.09 17.26 2.58
CA LEU A 87 1.27 15.91 2.04
C LEU A 87 1.63 14.90 3.14
N ALA A 88 2.56 15.24 4.03
CA ALA A 88 2.94 14.35 5.13
C ALA A 88 1.79 14.11 6.13
N ILE A 89 0.98 15.13 6.39
CA ILE A 89 -0.20 15.01 7.26
C ILE A 89 -1.27 14.14 6.60
N GLY A 90 -1.56 14.36 5.32
CA GLY A 90 -2.56 13.58 4.58
C GLY A 90 -2.19 12.11 4.50
N ILE A 91 -0.94 11.80 4.12
CA ILE A 91 -0.37 10.44 4.19
C ILE A 91 -0.46 9.88 5.63
N GLY A 92 -0.11 10.65 6.65
CA GLY A 92 -0.24 10.20 8.04
C GLY A 92 -1.67 9.84 8.46
N ILE A 93 -2.68 10.50 7.90
CA ILE A 93 -4.10 10.22 8.19
C ILE A 93 -4.56 8.90 7.55
N GLN A 94 -4.20 8.63 6.28
CA GLN A 94 -4.56 7.38 5.60
C GLN A 94 -3.84 6.15 6.18
N ASN A 95 -2.66 6.33 6.79
CA ASN A 95 -1.89 5.21 7.35
C ASN A 95 -2.55 4.60 8.60
N ILE A 96 -3.48 5.33 9.23
CA ILE A 96 -4.29 4.80 10.33
C ILE A 96 -5.22 3.67 9.81
N PRO A 97 -6.11 3.92 8.81
CA PRO A 97 -6.85 2.87 8.12
C PRO A 97 -5.99 1.72 7.58
N GLU A 98 -4.86 2.01 6.92
CA GLU A 98 -4.02 0.97 6.32
C GLU A 98 -3.37 0.05 7.36
N GLY A 99 -2.85 0.64 8.44
CA GLY A 99 -2.31 -0.12 9.57
C GLY A 99 -3.37 -1.02 10.20
N ALA A 100 -4.64 -0.56 10.26
CA ALA A 100 -5.75 -1.38 10.72
C ALA A 100 -6.10 -2.52 9.76
N VAL A 101 -6.07 -2.26 8.44
CA VAL A 101 -6.28 -3.27 7.38
C VAL A 101 -5.28 -4.42 7.47
N VAL A 102 -4.02 -4.16 7.88
CA VAL A 102 -3.02 -5.21 8.13
C VAL A 102 -3.22 -5.86 9.50
N SER A 103 -3.48 -5.06 10.54
CA SER A 103 -3.49 -5.55 11.93
C SER A 103 -4.71 -6.40 12.26
N LEU A 104 -5.90 -6.07 11.75
CA LEU A 104 -7.15 -6.74 12.12
C LEU A 104 -7.21 -8.19 11.63
N PRO A 105 -6.84 -8.53 10.37
CA PRO A 105 -6.75 -9.92 9.93
C PRO A 105 -5.71 -10.72 10.71
N VAL A 106 -4.52 -10.14 10.99
CA VAL A 106 -3.49 -10.79 11.82
C VAL A 106 -4.03 -11.13 13.21
N ARG A 107 -4.82 -10.23 13.80
CA ARG A 107 -5.45 -10.46 15.11
C ARG A 107 -6.48 -11.59 15.03
N ALA A 108 -7.30 -11.61 13.99
CA ALA A 108 -8.32 -12.64 13.78
C ALA A 108 -7.70 -14.03 13.62
N GLU A 109 -6.61 -14.15 12.87
CA GLU A 109 -5.92 -15.43 12.66
C GLU A 109 -5.06 -15.87 13.85
N SER A 110 -4.35 -14.94 14.50
CA SER A 110 -3.35 -15.29 15.52
C SER A 110 -3.84 -15.19 16.97
N GLY A 111 -4.97 -14.53 17.21
CA GLY A 111 -5.48 -14.20 18.55
C GLY A 111 -4.61 -13.23 19.36
N SER A 112 -3.53 -12.68 18.79
CA SER A 112 -2.53 -11.90 19.53
C SER A 112 -2.55 -10.42 19.13
N ASN A 113 -2.93 -9.56 20.08
CA ASN A 113 -2.86 -8.10 19.92
C ASN A 113 -1.43 -7.60 19.64
N LYS A 114 -0.42 -8.24 20.25
CA LYS A 114 0.98 -7.87 20.03
C LYS A 114 1.44 -8.18 18.61
N LYS A 115 1.08 -9.36 18.07
CA LYS A 115 1.41 -9.72 16.69
C LYS A 115 0.70 -8.79 15.71
N ALA A 116 -0.59 -8.54 15.93
CA ALA A 116 -1.36 -7.61 15.11
C ALA A 116 -0.70 -6.23 15.03
N PHE A 117 -0.40 -5.63 16.18
CA PHE A 117 0.29 -4.35 16.24
C PHE A 117 1.66 -4.38 15.55
N LEU A 118 2.46 -5.43 15.80
CA LEU A 118 3.78 -5.55 15.21
C LEU A 118 3.73 -5.64 13.68
N PHE A 119 2.80 -6.42 13.12
CA PHE A 119 2.65 -6.53 11.66
C PHE A 119 2.17 -5.22 11.05
N GLY A 120 1.19 -4.52 11.63
CA GLY A 120 0.79 -3.20 11.15
C GLY A 120 1.91 -2.15 11.26
N MET A 121 2.71 -2.19 12.33
CA MET A 121 3.87 -1.31 12.47
C MET A 121 4.96 -1.64 11.44
N LEU A 122 5.22 -2.92 11.21
CA LEU A 122 6.24 -3.38 10.26
C LEU A 122 5.86 -3.07 8.81
N SER A 123 4.58 -3.04 8.46
CA SER A 123 4.17 -2.61 7.10
C SER A 123 4.41 -1.11 6.90
N GLY A 124 4.25 -0.28 7.94
CA GLY A 124 4.46 1.17 7.87
C GLY A 124 5.91 1.63 8.09
N ILE A 125 6.79 0.80 8.66
CA ILE A 125 8.19 1.19 8.95
C ILE A 125 9.00 1.53 7.68
N VAL A 126 8.53 1.08 6.52
CA VAL A 126 9.16 1.37 5.23
C VAL A 126 9.02 2.85 4.84
N GLU A 127 7.99 3.56 5.32
CA GLU A 127 7.76 4.97 5.00
C GLU A 127 8.87 5.90 5.52
N PRO A 128 9.27 5.89 6.81
CA PRO A 128 10.36 6.75 7.26
C PRO A 128 11.68 6.40 6.57
N ILE A 129 11.93 5.13 6.27
CA ILE A 129 13.14 4.70 5.53
C ILE A 129 13.12 5.28 4.11
N ALA A 130 12.00 5.09 3.42
CA ALA A 130 11.76 5.60 2.08
C ALA A 130 11.77 7.13 2.04
N GLY A 131 11.24 7.82 3.06
CA GLY A 131 11.23 9.27 3.15
C GLY A 131 12.60 9.87 3.36
N VAL A 132 13.43 9.26 4.21
CA VAL A 132 14.84 9.66 4.32
C VAL A 132 15.56 9.45 2.98
N ALA A 133 15.35 8.31 2.31
CA ALA A 133 15.93 8.08 0.99
C ALA A 133 15.43 9.10 -0.06
N GLY A 134 14.14 9.38 -0.08
CA GLY A 134 13.50 10.34 -0.98
C GLY A 134 14.00 11.77 -0.78
N LEU A 135 14.29 12.16 0.46
CA LEU A 135 14.90 13.45 0.78
C LEU A 135 16.26 13.63 0.09
N PHE A 136 17.14 12.63 0.17
CA PHE A 136 18.48 12.69 -0.43
C PHE A 136 18.47 12.50 -1.94
N LEU A 137 17.48 11.78 -2.47
CA LEU A 137 17.36 11.43 -3.89
C LEU A 137 16.38 12.33 -4.65
N ALA A 138 15.85 13.38 -4.02
CA ALA A 138 14.73 14.16 -4.52
C ALA A 138 14.87 14.62 -5.96
N MET A 139 16.07 15.04 -6.37
CA MET A 139 16.33 15.56 -7.71
C MET A 139 16.63 14.45 -8.73
N GLN A 140 16.98 13.25 -8.27
CA GLN A 140 17.45 12.13 -9.09
C GLN A 140 16.31 11.18 -9.47
N ILE A 141 15.28 11.04 -8.62
CA ILE A 141 14.23 10.02 -8.81
C ILE A 141 12.85 10.59 -9.17
N GLN A 142 12.70 11.92 -9.34
CA GLN A 142 11.44 12.55 -9.76
C GLN A 142 10.86 11.93 -11.05
N GLY A 143 11.71 11.58 -12.03
CA GLY A 143 11.26 10.94 -13.26
C GLY A 143 10.78 9.50 -13.11
N ILE A 144 11.17 8.83 -12.02
CA ILE A 144 10.81 7.43 -11.72
C ILE A 144 9.55 7.37 -10.83
N MET A 145 9.28 8.42 -10.07
CA MET A 145 8.15 8.46 -9.13
C MET A 145 6.79 8.09 -9.75
N PRO A 146 6.42 8.59 -10.96
CA PRO A 146 5.15 8.20 -11.59
C PRO A 146 5.05 6.70 -11.87
N TRP A 147 6.17 6.03 -12.15
CA TRP A 147 6.21 4.59 -12.33
C TRP A 147 6.05 3.86 -11.01
N ALA A 148 6.72 4.31 -9.96
CA ALA A 148 6.66 3.70 -8.63
C ALA A 148 5.25 3.80 -8.03
N LEU A 149 4.62 4.97 -8.09
CA LEU A 149 3.25 5.20 -7.63
C LEU A 149 2.25 4.34 -8.41
N ALA A 150 2.33 4.34 -9.75
CA ALA A 150 1.41 3.55 -10.57
C ALA A 150 1.61 2.03 -10.38
N PHE A 151 2.84 1.58 -10.16
CA PHE A 151 3.12 0.18 -9.81
C PHE A 151 2.47 -0.21 -8.48
N ALA A 152 2.66 0.61 -7.43
CA ALA A 152 2.03 0.39 -6.13
C ALA A 152 0.50 0.41 -6.19
N ALA A 153 -0.09 1.31 -7.00
CA ALA A 153 -1.52 1.32 -7.25
C ALA A 153 -2.00 -0.01 -7.88
N GLY A 154 -1.24 -0.57 -8.83
CA GLY A 154 -1.53 -1.88 -9.41
C GLY A 154 -1.53 -3.01 -8.38
N CYS A 155 -0.58 -3.01 -7.45
CA CYS A 155 -0.54 -3.95 -6.34
C CYS A 155 -1.79 -3.83 -5.44
N MET A 156 -2.17 -2.61 -5.06
CA MET A 156 -3.33 -2.40 -4.18
C MET A 156 -4.65 -2.74 -4.87
N ILE A 157 -4.83 -2.41 -6.16
CA ILE A 157 -6.01 -2.83 -6.93
C ILE A 157 -6.15 -4.35 -6.91
N TYR A 158 -5.05 -5.08 -7.13
CA TYR A 158 -5.07 -6.54 -7.13
C TYR A 158 -5.56 -7.10 -5.78
N VAL A 159 -5.04 -6.61 -4.65
CA VAL A 159 -5.46 -7.08 -3.32
C VAL A 159 -6.88 -6.65 -2.96
N VAL A 160 -7.29 -5.43 -3.29
CA VAL A 160 -8.66 -4.96 -3.04
C VAL A 160 -9.67 -5.86 -3.76
N VAL A 161 -9.40 -6.17 -5.04
CA VAL A 161 -10.30 -7.00 -5.85
C VAL A 161 -10.26 -8.47 -5.45
N GLU A 162 -9.07 -9.04 -5.22
CA GLU A 162 -8.94 -10.46 -4.89
C GLU A 162 -9.41 -10.79 -3.47
N GLU A 163 -9.18 -9.90 -2.49
CA GLU A 163 -9.31 -10.24 -1.07
C GLU A 163 -10.35 -9.38 -0.33
N MET A 164 -10.37 -8.05 -0.53
CA MET A 164 -11.23 -7.15 0.27
C MET A 164 -12.70 -7.14 -0.20
N ILE A 165 -12.94 -7.04 -1.50
CA ILE A 165 -14.31 -7.04 -2.05
C ILE A 165 -15.05 -8.35 -1.75
N PRO A 166 -14.45 -9.54 -1.94
CA PRO A 166 -15.09 -10.80 -1.55
C PRO A 166 -15.36 -10.88 -0.04
N GLU A 167 -14.46 -10.38 0.80
CA GLU A 167 -14.64 -10.42 2.26
C GLU A 167 -15.83 -9.57 2.71
N MET A 168 -15.92 -8.32 2.24
CA MET A 168 -17.01 -7.42 2.63
C MET A 168 -18.39 -7.89 2.14
N THR A 169 -18.43 -8.85 1.22
CA THR A 169 -19.67 -9.43 0.67
C THR A 169 -19.94 -10.87 1.14
N SER A 170 -19.06 -11.45 1.98
CA SER A 170 -19.13 -12.85 2.39
C SER A 170 -20.10 -13.12 3.56
N GLU A 171 -20.39 -12.13 4.40
CA GLU A 171 -21.29 -12.26 5.57
C GLU A 171 -22.67 -11.64 5.31
N GLY A 172 -23.50 -12.31 4.50
CA GLY A 172 -24.89 -11.92 4.27
C GLY A 172 -25.05 -10.68 3.36
N HIS A 173 -26.19 -10.59 2.67
CA HIS A 173 -26.48 -9.54 1.69
C HIS A 173 -26.85 -8.21 2.35
N ASP A 174 -26.02 -7.70 3.25
CA ASP A 174 -26.24 -6.41 3.90
C ASP A 174 -25.37 -5.34 3.25
N HIS A 175 -25.98 -4.23 2.83
CA HIS A 175 -25.31 -3.18 2.05
C HIS A 175 -24.28 -2.36 2.85
N TYR A 176 -24.03 -2.70 4.12
CA TYR A 176 -23.09 -1.97 4.99
C TYR A 176 -21.65 -1.97 4.44
N GLY A 177 -21.14 -3.09 3.93
CA GLY A 177 -19.81 -3.16 3.35
C GLY A 177 -19.63 -2.24 2.14
N VAL A 178 -20.65 -2.16 1.29
CA VAL A 178 -20.67 -1.28 0.11
C VAL A 178 -20.69 0.19 0.54
N TRP A 179 -21.53 0.56 1.50
CA TRP A 179 -21.57 1.93 2.01
C TRP A 179 -20.28 2.32 2.73
N ALA A 180 -19.68 1.41 3.50
CA ALA A 180 -18.37 1.64 4.14
C ALA A 180 -17.27 1.86 3.09
N PHE A 181 -17.26 1.08 1.99
CA PHE A 181 -16.36 1.30 0.87
C PHE A 181 -16.57 2.66 0.21
N ILE A 182 -17.82 3.04 -0.11
CA ILE A 182 -18.14 4.33 -0.74
C ILE A 182 -17.70 5.49 0.16
N ILE A 183 -18.01 5.43 1.45
CA ILE A 183 -17.63 6.47 2.41
C ILE A 183 -16.11 6.57 2.52
N GLY A 184 -15.41 5.43 2.66
CA GLY A 184 -13.95 5.41 2.72
C GLY A 184 -13.30 5.97 1.45
N PHE A 185 -13.81 5.57 0.28
CA PHE A 185 -13.36 6.08 -1.02
C PHE A 185 -13.57 7.59 -1.13
N VAL A 186 -14.74 8.11 -0.74
CA VAL A 186 -15.03 9.54 -0.76
C VAL A 186 -14.13 10.30 0.21
N ILE A 187 -13.92 9.79 1.43
CA ILE A 187 -13.00 10.40 2.39
C ILE A 187 -11.60 10.50 1.80
N MET A 188 -11.09 9.41 1.20
CA MET A 188 -9.78 9.43 0.57
C MET A 188 -9.72 10.42 -0.61
N MET A 189 -10.73 10.43 -1.48
CA MET A 189 -10.79 11.40 -2.58
C MET A 189 -10.83 12.86 -2.09
N VAL A 190 -11.49 13.12 -0.96
CA VAL A 190 -11.51 14.45 -0.35
C VAL A 190 -10.14 14.80 0.23
N LEU A 191 -9.46 13.86 0.88
CA LEU A 191 -8.09 14.06 1.37
C LEU A 191 -7.14 14.36 0.21
N ASP A 192 -7.17 13.58 -0.87
CA ASP A 192 -6.39 13.82 -2.10
C ASP A 192 -6.71 15.20 -2.74
N CYS A 193 -7.99 15.57 -2.83
CA CYS A 193 -8.38 16.90 -3.33
C CYS A 193 -7.93 18.06 -2.43
N ILE A 194 -7.68 17.82 -1.14
CA ILE A 194 -7.19 18.84 -0.19
C ILE A 194 -5.65 18.91 -0.22
N GLU A 195 -4.97 17.87 -0.71
CA GLU A 195 -3.51 17.85 -0.81
C GLU A 195 -2.93 18.79 -1.88
N PHE A 196 -3.76 19.43 -2.74
CA PHE A 196 -3.31 20.39 -3.77
C PHE A 196 -4.29 21.54 -4.06
#